data_AF-I3SMV8-F1
#
_entry.id   AF-I3SMV8-F1
#
_cell.length_a   1.000
_cell.length_b   1.000
_cell.length_c   1.000
_cell.angle_alpha   90.00
_cell.angle_beta   90.00
_cell.angle_gamma   90.00
#
_symmetry.space_group_name_H-M   'P 1'
#
loop_
_entity.id
_entity.type
_entity.pdbx_description
1 polymer ?
#
loop_
_entity_poly.entity_id
_entity_poly.type
_entity_poly.pdbx_seq_one_letter_code
_entity_poly.pdbx_strand_id
1 'polypeptide(L)'
;MVIGKNGGKQAVNQVISFNNTVRAKFPSSYPDLVDDTHRNFSLYLDSDELEQDNDTYLAVSNFTLGFYENKSKSEDSGISNSFLKNVQDGQGTMVVKKNLVVSGVGETQQDYRYTSNELCYSRKIGSSNYTILYDKVKDTCNKRSHSRFGNFIKKFPIML
;
A
#
# COMPACT_ATOMS: atom_id res chain seq x y z
N MET A 1 -15.43 9.83 -8.65
CA MET A 1 -14.47 10.35 -9.63
C MET A 1 -14.75 11.83 -9.77
N VAL A 2 -13.77 12.68 -9.51
CA VAL A 2 -13.89 14.13 -9.74
C VAL A 2 -12.87 14.47 -10.81
N ILE A 3 -13.34 15.06 -11.91
CA ILE A 3 -12.48 15.60 -12.97
C ILE A 3 -12.53 17.12 -12.82
N GLY A 4 -11.43 17.72 -12.39
CA GLY A 4 -11.26 19.18 -12.41
C GLY A 4 -10.58 19.61 -13.69
N LYS A 5 -11.08 20.66 -14.35
CA LYS A 5 -10.43 21.26 -15.53
C LYS A 5 -10.24 22.76 -15.28
N ASN A 6 -8.99 23.21 -15.33
CA ASN A 6 -8.61 24.62 -15.36
C ASN A 6 -7.56 24.81 -16.47
N GLY A 7 -8.00 25.18 -17.68
CA GLY A 7 -7.08 25.30 -18.83
C GLY A 7 -6.52 23.94 -19.28
N GLY A 8 -5.18 23.85 -19.39
CA GLY A 8 -4.43 22.63 -19.73
C GLY A 8 -4.35 21.59 -18.60
N LYS A 9 -4.73 21.97 -17.37
CA LYS A 9 -4.67 21.09 -16.19
C LYS A 9 -5.86 20.13 -16.11
N GLN A 10 -5.57 18.86 -15.87
CA GLN A 10 -6.55 17.82 -15.58
C GLN A 10 -6.13 17.04 -14.33
N ALA A 11 -7.07 16.86 -13.40
CA ALA A 11 -6.84 16.07 -12.19
C ALA A 11 -7.93 15.02 -12.01
N VAL A 12 -7.53 13.81 -11.66
CA VAL A 12 -8.42 12.70 -11.28
C VAL A 12 -8.06 12.26 -9.87
N ASN A 13 -9.06 12.26 -8.99
CA ASN A 13 -8.95 11.66 -7.67
C ASN A 13 -10.07 10.62 -7.51
N GLN A 14 -9.65 9.37 -7.30
CA GLN A 14 -10.54 8.23 -7.13
C GLN A 14 -10.09 7.39 -5.95
N VAL A 15 -11.06 6.98 -5.13
CA VAL A 15 -10.89 5.96 -4.10
C VAL A 15 -11.96 4.90 -4.30
N ILE A 16 -11.55 3.64 -4.33
CA ILE A 16 -12.43 2.47 -4.38
C ILE A 16 -12.24 1.72 -3.08
N SER A 17 -13.32 1.56 -2.32
CA SER A 17 -13.35 0.73 -1.12
C SER A 17 -14.09 -0.56 -1.42
N PHE A 18 -13.47 -1.69 -1.06
CA PHE A 18 -14.02 -3.02 -1.27
C PHE A 18 -13.81 -3.88 -0.04
N ASN A 19 -14.90 -4.29 0.57
CA ASN A 19 -14.90 -5.17 1.75
C ASN A 19 -15.54 -6.50 1.37
N ASN A 20 -14.95 -7.60 1.84
CA ASN A 20 -15.47 -8.93 1.62
C ASN A 20 -15.34 -9.78 2.88
N THR A 21 -16.32 -10.65 3.09
CA THR A 21 -16.34 -11.65 4.16
C THR A 21 -16.65 -13.00 3.54
N VAL A 22 -15.75 -13.97 3.74
CA VAL A 22 -15.97 -15.37 3.34
C VAL A 22 -16.24 -16.18 4.61
N ARG A 23 -17.29 -17.00 4.60
CA ARG A 23 -17.65 -17.89 5.72
C ARG A 23 -17.70 -19.33 5.23
N ALA A 24 -16.93 -20.20 5.86
CA ALA A 24 -16.99 -21.64 5.66
C ALA A 24 -17.58 -22.29 6.92
N LYS A 25 -18.71 -22.97 6.76
CA LYS A 25 -19.40 -23.66 7.85
C LYS A 25 -18.90 -25.09 7.97
N PHE A 26 -18.64 -25.53 9.19
CA PHE A 26 -18.27 -26.91 9.48
C PHE A 26 -19.37 -27.64 10.28
N PRO A 27 -19.35 -28.98 10.33
CA PRO A 27 -20.18 -29.74 11.27
C PRO A 27 -19.98 -29.24 12.70
N SER A 28 -20.98 -29.41 13.57
CA SER A 28 -21.06 -28.80 14.91
C SER A 28 -19.86 -29.04 15.85
N SER A 29 -18.97 -29.96 15.51
CA SER A 29 -17.73 -30.25 16.24
C SER A 29 -16.56 -29.30 15.92
N TYR A 30 -16.68 -28.43 14.91
CA TYR A 30 -15.62 -27.51 14.50
C TYR A 30 -16.11 -26.06 14.43
N PRO A 31 -15.27 -25.07 14.79
CA PRO A 31 -15.60 -23.67 14.61
C PRO A 31 -15.72 -23.33 13.12
N ASP A 32 -16.68 -22.46 12.78
CA ASP A 32 -16.78 -21.87 11.46
C ASP A 32 -15.54 -21.04 11.15
N LEU A 33 -15.07 -21.08 9.90
CA LEU A 33 -13.98 -20.22 9.44
C LEU A 33 -14.55 -18.95 8.81
N VAL A 34 -14.01 -17.81 9.20
CA VAL A 34 -14.34 -16.47 8.72
C VAL A 34 -13.07 -15.80 8.22
N ASP A 35 -13.11 -15.26 7.00
CA ASP A 35 -12.07 -14.44 6.40
C ASP A 35 -12.66 -13.08 6.04
N ASP A 36 -12.30 -12.06 6.80
CA ASP A 36 -12.71 -10.67 6.61
C ASP A 36 -11.56 -9.89 5.98
N THR A 37 -11.81 -9.29 4.82
CA THR A 37 -10.83 -8.52 4.07
C THR A 37 -11.38 -7.15 3.71
N HIS A 38 -10.66 -6.09 4.10
CA HIS A 38 -10.96 -4.70 3.77
C HIS A 38 -9.87 -4.15 2.86
N ARG A 39 -10.26 -3.64 1.68
CA ARG A 39 -9.34 -3.08 0.68
C ARG A 39 -9.71 -1.67 0.31
N ASN A 40 -8.69 -0.82 0.18
CA ASN A 40 -8.82 0.48 -0.43
C ASN A 40 -7.81 0.62 -1.57
N PHE A 41 -8.29 1.07 -2.72
CA PHE A 41 -7.48 1.40 -3.89
C PHE A 41 -7.64 2.89 -4.15
N SER A 42 -6.55 3.64 -4.13
CA SER A 42 -6.56 5.08 -4.44
C SER A 42 -5.77 5.36 -5.71
N LEU A 43 -6.34 6.17 -6.58
CA LEU A 43 -5.73 6.69 -7.79
C LEU A 43 -5.79 8.21 -7.73
N TYR A 44 -4.63 8.83 -7.77
CA TYR A 44 -4.47 10.26 -8.05
C TYR A 44 -3.69 10.41 -9.36
N LEU A 45 -4.19 11.24 -10.26
CA LEU A 45 -3.52 11.65 -11.48
C LEU A 45 -3.66 13.17 -11.58
N ASP A 46 -2.58 13.85 -11.91
CA ASP A 46 -2.55 15.29 -12.18
C ASP A 46 -1.65 15.51 -13.38
N SER A 47 -2.21 16.08 -14.45
CA SER A 47 -1.47 16.43 -15.65
C SER A 47 -1.65 17.91 -15.95
N ASP A 48 -0.60 18.57 -16.38
CA ASP A 48 -0.59 19.99 -16.70
C ASP A 48 0.29 20.26 -17.91
N GLU A 49 -0.06 21.32 -18.65
CA GLU A 49 0.69 21.82 -19.79
C GLU A 49 1.14 23.24 -19.47
N LEU A 50 2.44 23.43 -19.31
CA LEU A 50 3.04 24.72 -19.00
C LEU A 50 3.64 25.29 -20.29
N GLU A 51 3.00 26.32 -20.83
CA GLU A 51 3.46 27.02 -22.03
C GLU A 51 4.87 27.61 -21.83
N GLN A 52 5.68 27.53 -22.88
CA GLN A 52 7.03 28.08 -22.98
C GLN A 52 7.17 28.84 -24.32
N ASP A 53 8.27 29.56 -24.51
CA ASP A 53 8.48 30.31 -25.75
C ASP A 53 8.74 29.39 -26.98
N ASN A 54 8.47 29.91 -28.19
CA ASN A 54 8.77 29.26 -29.47
C ASN A 54 8.04 27.92 -29.72
N ASP A 55 6.71 27.90 -29.56
CA ASP A 55 5.87 26.72 -29.74
C ASP A 55 6.35 25.52 -28.90
N THR A 56 6.89 25.78 -27.72
CA THR A 56 7.42 24.76 -26.81
C THR A 56 6.58 24.76 -25.55
N TYR A 57 6.24 23.59 -25.02
CA TYR A 57 5.55 23.46 -23.74
C TYR A 57 6.11 22.29 -22.94
N LEU A 58 5.91 22.36 -21.61
CA LEU A 58 6.20 21.26 -20.71
C LEU A 58 4.91 20.50 -20.40
N ALA A 59 4.87 19.23 -20.73
CA ALA A 59 3.84 18.32 -20.24
C ALA A 59 4.33 17.71 -18.92
N VAL A 60 3.68 18.05 -17.81
CA VAL A 60 3.99 17.57 -16.47
C VAL A 60 2.89 16.63 -16.01
N SER A 61 3.26 15.45 -15.52
CA SER A 61 2.29 14.47 -15.01
C SER A 61 2.77 13.89 -13.69
N ASN A 62 1.90 13.93 -12.69
CA ASN A 62 2.09 13.29 -11.39
C ASN A 62 1.03 12.22 -11.19
N PHE A 63 1.41 11.10 -10.57
CA PHE A 63 0.46 10.08 -10.18
C PHE A 63 0.79 9.49 -8.81
N THR A 64 -0.25 9.06 -8.11
CA THR A 64 -0.13 8.23 -6.91
C THR A 64 -1.09 7.05 -7.03
N LEU A 65 -0.56 5.83 -6.91
CA LEU A 65 -1.30 4.59 -6.79
C LEU A 65 -1.17 4.08 -5.36
N GLY A 66 -2.28 4.01 -4.64
CA GLY A 66 -2.32 3.45 -3.29
C GLY A 66 -3.10 2.15 -3.26
N PHE A 67 -2.56 1.17 -2.55
CA PHE A 67 -3.24 -0.07 -2.21
C PHE A 67 -3.08 -0.34 -0.71
N TYR A 68 -4.21 -0.48 -0.04
CA TYR A 68 -4.29 -0.78 1.38
C TYR A 68 -5.15 -2.03 1.57
N GLU A 69 -4.67 -2.98 2.36
CA GLU A 69 -5.42 -4.17 2.75
C GLU A 69 -5.29 -4.40 4.26
N ASN A 70 -6.42 -4.65 4.92
CA ASN A 70 -6.46 -5.20 6.26
C ASN A 70 -7.28 -6.49 6.24
N LYS A 71 -6.68 -7.58 6.68
CA LYS A 71 -7.26 -8.92 6.65
C LYS A 71 -7.22 -9.55 8.03
N SER A 72 -8.33 -10.16 8.42
CA SER A 72 -8.49 -10.96 9.63
C SER A 72 -9.08 -12.31 9.23
N LYS A 73 -8.45 -13.39 9.65
CA LYS A 73 -8.89 -14.75 9.35
C LYS A 73 -8.90 -15.57 10.63
N SER A 74 -10.01 -16.27 10.88
CA SER A 74 -10.04 -17.29 11.92
C SER A 74 -9.32 -18.55 11.44
N GLU A 75 -8.53 -19.16 12.32
CA GLU A 75 -7.77 -20.37 12.09
C GLU A 75 -7.89 -21.28 13.32
N ASP A 76 -7.57 -22.56 13.18
CA ASP A 76 -7.67 -23.53 14.28
C ASP A 76 -6.82 -23.11 15.51
N SER A 77 -5.74 -22.37 15.29
CA SER A 77 -4.84 -21.84 16.32
C SER A 77 -5.19 -20.44 16.84
N GLY A 78 -6.29 -19.82 16.37
CA GLY A 78 -6.73 -18.49 16.80
C GLY A 78 -7.08 -17.56 15.63
N ILE A 79 -6.69 -16.28 15.72
CA ILE A 79 -6.96 -15.28 14.68
C ILE A 79 -5.63 -14.87 14.05
N SER A 80 -5.52 -15.00 12.73
CA SER A 80 -4.42 -14.46 11.94
C SER A 80 -4.81 -13.11 11.35
N ASN A 81 -3.91 -12.12 11.50
CA ASN A 81 -4.11 -10.78 10.94
C ASN A 81 -2.99 -10.49 9.96
N SER A 82 -3.33 -9.78 8.88
CA SER A 82 -2.33 -9.21 7.99
C SER A 82 -2.72 -7.82 7.50
N PHE A 83 -1.70 -6.99 7.36
CA PHE A 83 -1.77 -5.62 6.92
C PHE A 83 -0.85 -5.42 5.72
N LEU A 84 -1.36 -4.79 4.67
CA LEU A 84 -0.58 -4.37 3.52
C LEU A 84 -0.83 -2.90 3.23
N LYS A 85 0.24 -2.14 3.08
CA LYS A 85 0.24 -0.78 2.53
C LYS A 85 1.26 -0.70 1.41
N ASN A 86 0.82 -0.34 0.22
CA ASN A 86 1.66 -0.09 -0.94
C ASN A 86 1.28 1.26 -1.52
N VAL A 87 2.20 2.21 -1.50
CA VAL A 87 2.04 3.52 -2.16
C VAL A 87 3.11 3.63 -3.23
N GLN A 88 2.69 3.93 -4.45
CA GLN A 88 3.57 4.19 -5.59
C GLN A 88 3.30 5.59 -6.09
N ASP A 89 4.33 6.42 -6.07
CA ASP A 89 4.31 7.77 -6.59
C ASP A 89 5.14 7.83 -7.87
N GLY A 90 4.72 8.66 -8.82
CA GLY A 90 5.50 8.92 -10.01
C GLY A 90 5.30 10.34 -10.50
N GLN A 91 6.35 10.86 -11.11
CA GLN A 91 6.37 12.17 -11.74
C GLN A 91 7.07 12.06 -13.09
N GLY A 92 6.53 12.76 -14.07
CA GLY A 92 7.06 12.81 -15.43
C GLY A 92 7.04 14.24 -15.94
N THR A 93 8.06 14.59 -16.70
CA THR A 93 8.11 15.87 -17.41
C THR A 93 8.61 15.60 -18.82
N MET A 94 7.87 16.09 -19.81
CA MET A 94 8.25 16.04 -21.22
C MET A 94 8.33 17.45 -21.77
N VAL A 95 9.39 17.73 -22.53
CA VAL A 95 9.49 18.94 -23.33
C VAL A 95 8.95 18.62 -24.71
N VAL A 96 7.93 19.35 -25.14
CA VAL A 96 7.30 19.18 -26.45
C VAL A 96 7.49 20.45 -27.25
N LYS A 97 8.02 20.33 -28.47
CA LYS A 97 8.15 21.43 -29.41
C LYS A 97 7.26 21.18 -30.62
N LYS A 98 6.26 22.04 -30.82
CA LYS A 98 5.15 21.86 -31.75
C LYS A 98 4.40 20.56 -31.46
N ASN A 99 4.77 19.48 -32.15
CA ASN A 99 4.17 18.16 -32.02
C ASN A 99 5.22 17.05 -31.77
N LEU A 100 6.47 17.44 -31.49
CA LEU A 100 7.58 16.51 -31.27
C LEU A 100 8.04 16.55 -29.81
N VAL A 101 8.11 15.40 -29.17
CA VAL A 101 8.77 15.26 -27.87
C VAL A 101 10.28 15.37 -28.08
N VAL A 102 10.91 16.39 -27.49
CA VAL A 102 12.36 16.63 -27.65
C VAL A 102 13.17 16.07 -26.48
N SER A 103 12.56 15.95 -25.30
CA SER A 103 13.16 15.28 -24.14
C SER A 103 12.07 14.87 -23.15
N GLY A 104 12.41 13.93 -22.27
CA GLY A 104 11.53 13.52 -21.19
C GLY A 104 12.32 12.90 -20.06
N VAL A 105 11.87 13.17 -18.83
CA VAL A 105 12.39 12.55 -17.61
C VAL A 105 11.22 12.00 -16.80
N GLY A 106 11.47 10.90 -16.11
CA GLY A 106 10.49 10.24 -15.28
C GLY A 106 11.12 9.69 -14.02
N GLU A 107 10.40 9.80 -12.92
CA GLU A 107 10.81 9.30 -11.62
C GLU A 107 9.67 8.51 -10.98
N THR A 108 10.03 7.46 -10.26
CA THR A 108 9.09 6.61 -9.54
C THR A 108 9.60 6.31 -8.14
N GLN A 109 8.68 6.17 -7.20
CA GLN A 109 8.97 5.84 -5.81
C GLN A 109 7.91 4.84 -5.33
N GLN A 110 8.32 3.86 -4.53
CA GLN A 110 7.41 2.91 -3.91
C GLN A 110 7.75 2.75 -2.42
N ASP A 111 6.72 2.84 -1.57
CA ASP A 111 6.76 2.45 -0.16
C ASP A 111 5.81 1.26 0.06
N TYR A 112 6.38 0.06 0.02
CA TYR A 112 5.67 -1.20 0.25
C TYR A 112 5.92 -1.69 1.67
N ARG A 113 4.85 -2.07 2.37
CA ARG A 113 4.87 -2.61 3.73
C ARG A 113 3.82 -3.70 3.86
N TYR A 114 4.26 -4.88 4.27
CA TYR A 114 3.43 -6.02 4.63
C TYR A 114 3.80 -6.49 6.03
N THR A 115 2.80 -6.81 6.83
CA THR A 115 2.98 -7.37 8.17
C THR A 115 1.87 -8.37 8.44
N SER A 116 2.23 -9.56 8.88
CA SER A 116 1.34 -10.56 9.42
C SER A 116 1.87 -11.05 10.77
N ASN A 117 1.21 -12.04 11.35
CA ASN A 117 1.66 -12.68 12.60
C ASN A 117 3.08 -13.25 12.49
N GLU A 118 3.48 -13.74 11.32
CA GLU A 118 4.73 -14.48 11.13
C GLU A 118 5.71 -13.79 10.17
N LEU A 119 5.21 -12.98 9.24
CA LEU A 119 5.98 -12.39 8.16
C LEU A 119 5.91 -10.87 8.21
N CYS A 120 7.05 -10.22 8.10
CA CYS A 120 7.13 -8.80 7.82
C CYS A 120 8.00 -8.60 6.60
N TYR A 121 7.55 -7.74 5.70
CA TYR A 121 8.31 -7.35 4.54
C TYR A 121 8.09 -5.86 4.30
N SER A 122 9.16 -5.12 4.02
CA SER A 122 9.03 -3.76 3.54
C SER A 122 10.12 -3.46 2.52
N ARG A 123 9.76 -2.71 1.50
CA ARG A 123 10.68 -2.24 0.48
C ARG A 123 10.39 -0.78 0.19
N LYS A 124 11.43 0.03 0.25
CA LYS A 124 11.43 1.41 -0.25
C LYS A 124 12.39 1.48 -1.42
N ILE A 125 11.85 1.70 -2.61
CA ILE A 125 12.63 1.78 -3.85
C ILE A 125 12.26 3.04 -4.60
N GLY A 126 13.25 3.68 -5.21
CA GLY A 126 13.04 4.84 -6.06
C GLY A 126 13.96 4.84 -7.26
N SER A 127 13.47 5.34 -8.38
CA SER A 127 14.22 5.43 -9.62
C SER A 127 13.98 6.76 -10.32
N SER A 128 14.97 7.21 -11.10
CA SER A 128 14.87 8.38 -11.97
C SER A 128 15.61 8.08 -13.26
N ASN A 129 14.98 8.36 -14.40
CA ASN A 129 15.56 8.21 -15.73
C ASN A 129 16.31 6.87 -15.92
N TYR A 130 15.62 5.76 -15.68
CA TYR A 130 16.12 4.38 -15.77
C TYR A 130 17.17 3.96 -14.74
N THR A 131 17.52 4.82 -13.79
CA THR A 131 18.51 4.54 -12.74
C THR A 131 17.82 4.33 -11.39
N ILE A 132 18.15 3.24 -10.70
CA ILE A 132 17.71 3.02 -9.31
C ILE A 132 18.53 3.95 -8.41
N LEU A 133 17.84 4.86 -7.72
CA LEU A 133 18.46 5.82 -6.80
C LEU A 133 18.66 5.22 -5.41
N TYR A 134 17.70 4.41 -4.97
CA TYR A 134 17.77 3.69 -3.70
C TYR A 134 16.90 2.45 -3.74
N ASP A 135 17.32 1.42 -3.01
CA ASP A 135 16.54 0.22 -2.76
C ASP A 135 16.83 -0.27 -1.34
N LYS A 136 15.82 -0.23 -0.47
CA LYS A 136 15.93 -0.56 0.95
C LYS A 136 14.90 -1.61 1.30
N VAL A 137 15.37 -2.82 1.59
CA VAL A 137 14.53 -3.96 1.99
C VAL A 137 14.66 -4.21 3.49
N LYS A 138 13.57 -4.59 4.15
CA LYS A 138 13.57 -5.11 5.53
C LYS A 138 12.55 -6.22 5.68
N ASP A 139 13.02 -7.36 6.17
CA ASP A 139 12.20 -8.59 6.30
C ASP A 139 12.02 -9.03 7.76
N THR A 140 12.44 -8.20 8.71
CA THR A 140 12.39 -8.53 10.14
C THR A 140 11.21 -7.84 10.81
N CYS A 141 10.31 -8.63 11.40
CA CYS A 141 9.40 -8.12 12.42
C CYS A 141 10.22 -7.74 13.67
N ASN A 142 9.97 -6.57 14.24
CA ASN A 142 10.41 -6.33 15.63
C ASN A 142 9.64 -7.31 16.50
N LYS A 143 10.29 -8.41 16.91
CA LYS A 143 9.74 -9.30 17.93
C LYS A 143 9.47 -8.41 19.15
N ARG A 144 8.20 -8.21 19.51
CA ARG A 144 7.91 -7.85 20.90
C ARG A 144 8.58 -8.93 21.73
N SER A 145 9.51 -8.57 22.62
CA SER A 145 9.98 -9.53 23.60
C SER A 145 8.72 -10.03 24.29
N HIS A 146 8.35 -11.30 24.10
CA HIS A 146 7.37 -11.92 24.97
C HIS A 146 7.92 -11.76 26.38
N SER A 147 7.31 -10.88 27.16
CA SER A 147 7.57 -10.87 28.58
C SER A 147 7.22 -12.27 29.06
N ARG A 148 8.25 -13.02 29.47
CA ARG A 148 8.08 -14.26 30.22
C ARG A 148 7.51 -13.86 31.58
N PHE A 149 6.25 -13.48 31.66
CA PHE A 149 5.54 -13.45 32.94
C PHE A 149 5.12 -14.88 33.24
N GLY A 150 5.87 -15.46 34.18
CA GLY A 150 5.91 -16.87 34.49
C GLY A 150 4.61 -17.46 35.03
N ASN A 151 4.54 -18.78 34.89
CA ASN A 151 3.63 -19.67 35.59
C ASN A 151 3.60 -19.34 37.10
N PHE A 152 2.58 -18.61 37.55
CA PHE A 152 2.16 -18.67 38.96
C PHE A 152 1.15 -19.79 39.11
N ILE A 153 1.67 -20.99 39.37
CA ILE A 153 0.88 -22.07 39.97
C ILE A 153 0.45 -21.58 41.36
N LYS A 154 -0.80 -21.16 41.51
CA LYS A 154 -1.41 -20.98 42.83
C LYS A 154 -1.60 -22.38 43.45
N LYS A 155 -0.69 -22.78 44.34
CA LYS A 155 -0.97 -23.83 45.33
C LYS A 155 -2.12 -23.33 46.22
N PHE A 156 -3.22 -24.06 46.26
CA PHE A 156 -4.22 -23.92 47.31
C PHE A 156 -3.65 -24.48 48.63
N PRO A 157 -3.86 -23.83 49.78
CA PRO A 157 -3.54 -24.44 51.06
C PRO A 157 -4.61 -25.48 51.41
N ILE A 158 -4.14 -26.68 51.74
CA ILE A 158 -4.90 -27.69 52.48
C ILE A 158 -4.95 -27.21 53.93
N MET A 159 -6.14 -27.02 54.49
CA MET A 159 -6.32 -27.01 55.94
C MET A 159 -6.85 -28.38 56.36
N LEU A 160 -6.12 -29.01 57.30
CA LEU A 160 -6.64 -30.06 58.17
C LEU A 160 -7.67 -29.47 59.13
#